data_AF-A0A7X7R3T7-F1
#
_entry.id   AF-A0A7X7R3T7-F1
#
_cell.length_a   1.000
_cell.length_b   1.000
_cell.length_c   1.000
_cell.angle_alpha   90.00
_cell.angle_beta   90.00
_cell.angle_gamma   90.00
#
_symmetry.space_group_name_H-M   'P 1'
#
loop_
_entity.id
_entity.type
_entity.pdbx_description
1 polymer ?
#
loop_
_entity_poly.entity_id
_entity_poly.type
_entity_poly.pdbx_seq_one_letter_code
_entity_poly.pdbx_strand_id
1 'polypeptide(L)' 'MVEFINMNHAREEGDKMSIIEAMKLAIEEEARAARRYRELAEMAEDNETRLLFEQLALEEDAHYKKLSERLKALKLMGD' A
#
# COMPACT_ATOMS: atom_id res chain seq x y z
N MET A 1 -32.80 -15.31 -20.91
CA MET A 1 -32.53 -14.88 -19.52
C MET A 1 -31.21 -15.46 -18.99
N VAL A 2 -30.22 -15.72 -19.85
CA VAL A 2 -28.92 -16.33 -19.47
C VAL A 2 -27.72 -15.46 -19.90
N GLU A 3 -27.93 -14.42 -20.70
CA GLU A 3 -26.84 -13.53 -21.15
C GLU A 3 -26.53 -12.37 -20.18
N PHE A 4 -27.40 -12.09 -19.20
CA PHE A 4 -27.21 -10.97 -18.26
C PHE A 4 -26.22 -11.28 -17.12
N ILE A 5 -25.93 -12.56 -16.84
CA ILE A 5 -25.05 -12.94 -15.72
C ILE A 5 -23.57 -12.76 -16.09
N ASN A 6 -23.19 -12.93 -17.36
CA ASN A 6 -21.80 -12.87 -17.81
C ASN A 6 -21.21 -11.44 -17.86
N MET A 7 -22.03 -10.40 -18.00
CA MET A 7 -21.52 -9.01 -18.08
C MET A 7 -21.13 -8.42 -16.72
N ASN A 8 -21.69 -8.92 -15.61
CA ASN A 8 -21.36 -8.42 -14.28
C ASN A 8 -19.98 -8.93 -13.80
N HIS A 9 -19.63 -10.19 -14.10
CA HIS A 9 -18.34 -10.76 -13.71
C HIS A 9 -17.15 -10.03 -14.37
N ALA A 10 -17.24 -9.73 -15.67
CA ALA A 10 -16.16 -9.02 -16.37
C ALA A 10 -15.92 -7.60 -15.84
N ARG A 11 -16.97 -6.92 -15.36
CA ARG A 11 -16.85 -5.58 -14.77
C ARG A 11 -16.27 -5.61 -13.36
N GLU A 12 -16.66 -6.60 -12.56
CA GLU A 12 -16.10 -6.83 -11.21
C GLU A 12 -14.64 -7.26 -11.25
N GLU A 13 -14.23 -8.08 -12.22
CA GLU A 13 -12.82 -8.46 -12.42
C GLU A 13 -11.96 -7.28 -12.88
N GLY A 14 -12.48 -6.42 -13.77
CA GLY A 14 -11.81 -5.18 -14.19
C GLY A 14 -11.59 -4.19 -13.03
N ASP A 15 -12.59 -4.04 -12.16
CA ASP A 15 -12.50 -3.18 -10.96
C ASP A 15 -11.52 -3.76 -9.93
N LYS A 16 -11.53 -5.09 -9.71
CA LYS A 16 -10.57 -5.77 -8.85
C LYS A 16 -9.13 -5.62 -9.33
N MET A 17 -8.88 -5.72 -10.63
CA MET A 17 -7.54 -5.53 -11.21
C MET A 17 -7.04 -4.10 -10.94
N SER A 18 -7.90 -3.09 -11.14
CA SER A 18 -7.57 -1.70 -10.84
C SER A 18 -7.27 -1.47 -9.35
N ILE A 19 -8.05 -2.09 -8.45
CA ILE A 19 -7.79 -2.03 -7.01
C ILE A 19 -6.44 -2.66 -6.66
N ILE A 20 -6.11 -3.81 -7.24
CA ILE A 20 -4.81 -4.48 -7.03
C ILE A 20 -3.65 -3.59 -7.49
N GLU A 21 -3.79 -2.91 -8.63
CA GLU A 21 -2.80 -1.97 -9.15
C GLU A 21 -2.63 -0.75 -8.24
N ALA A 22 -3.74 -0.14 -7.81
CA ALA A 22 -3.71 0.97 -6.86
C ALA A 22 -3.06 0.58 -5.53
N MET A 23 -3.32 -0.64 -5.03
CA MET A 23 -2.68 -1.15 -3.82
C MET A 23 -1.18 -1.38 -3.99
N LYS A 24 -0.72 -1.87 -5.14
CA LYS A 24 0.71 -2.02 -5.43
C LYS A 24 1.40 -0.65 -5.43
N LEU A 25 0.80 0.34 -6.08
CA LEU A 25 1.31 1.71 -6.10
C LEU A 25 1.40 2.29 -4.67
N ALA A 26 0.35 2.13 -3.88
CA ALA A 26 0.36 2.58 -2.49
C ALA A 26 1.49 1.92 -1.67
N ILE A 27 1.68 0.60 -1.79
CA ILE A 27 2.77 -0.14 -1.12
C ILE A 27 4.15 0.41 -1.50
N GLU A 28 4.36 0.73 -2.78
CA GLU A 28 5.63 1.30 -3.25
C GLU A 28 5.87 2.70 -2.66
N GLU A 29 4.82 3.52 -2.58
CA GLU A 29 4.90 4.85 -1.99
C GLU A 29 5.13 4.80 -0.48
N GLU A 30 4.51 3.90 0.27
CA GLU A 30 4.80 3.73 1.71
C GLU A 30 6.27 3.35 1.93
N ALA A 31 6.78 2.40 1.12
CA ALA A 31 8.18 2.01 1.22
C ALA A 31 9.14 3.16 0.86
N ARG A 32 8.76 4.02 -0.08
CA ARG A 32 9.52 5.22 -0.46
C ARG A 32 9.50 6.26 0.65
N ALA A 33 8.33 6.52 1.24
CA ALA A 33 8.15 7.45 2.34
C ALA A 33 8.95 7.01 3.58
N ALA A 34 8.86 5.73 3.96
CA ALA A 34 9.66 5.17 5.06
C ALA A 34 11.16 5.36 4.86
N ARG A 35 11.69 5.14 3.64
CA ARG A 35 13.11 5.39 3.34
C ARG A 35 13.45 6.88 3.45
N ARG A 36 12.63 7.74 2.85
CA ARG A 36 12.82 9.19 2.89
C ARG A 36 12.84 9.74 4.31
N TYR A 37 11.94 9.27 5.17
CA TYR A 37 11.92 9.73 6.56
C TYR A 37 13.15 9.25 7.35
N ARG A 38 13.68 8.04 7.08
CA ARG A 38 14.95 7.62 7.67
C ARG A 38 16.13 8.48 7.21
N GLU A 39 16.20 8.80 5.92
CA GLU A 39 17.22 9.72 5.38
C GLU A 39 17.13 11.11 6.03
N LEU A 40 15.91 11.63 6.23
CA LEU A 40 15.69 12.91 6.91
C LEU A 40 16.06 12.85 8.40
N ALA A 41 15.80 11.73 9.08
CA ALA A 41 16.21 11.51 10.47
C ALA A 41 17.74 11.52 10.62
N GLU A 42 18.46 10.93 9.66
CA GLU A 42 19.93 10.94 9.62
C GLU A 42 20.51 12.35 9.39
N MET A 43 19.79 13.20 8.65
CA MET A 43 20.18 14.58 8.35
C MET A 43 19.77 15.60 9.43
N ALA A 44 18.91 15.21 10.38
CA ALA A 44 18.39 16.12 11.38
C ALA A 44 19.46 16.54 12.39
N GLU A 45 19.60 17.86 12.63
CA GLU A 45 20.59 18.41 13.55
C GLU A 45 20.17 18.32 15.02
N ASP A 46 18.87 18.36 15.29
CA ASP A 46 18.30 18.30 16.64
C ASP A 46 17.57 16.97 16.91
N ASN A 47 17.52 16.60 18.20
CA ASN A 47 16.94 15.33 18.63
C ASN A 47 15.43 15.24 18.40
N GLU A 48 14.71 16.36 18.51
CA GLU A 48 13.25 16.37 18.40
C GLU A 48 12.83 16.09 16.95
N THR A 49 13.45 16.78 15.99
CA THR A 49 13.24 16.57 14.56
C THR A 49 13.65 15.16 14.13
N ARG A 50 14.78 14.64 14.64
CA ARG A 50 15.20 13.26 14.37
C ARG A 50 14.15 12.24 14.84
N LEU A 51 13.68 12.37 16.08
CA LEU A 51 12.67 11.47 16.65
C LEU A 51 11.34 11.55 15.87
N LEU A 52 10.94 12.74 15.44
CA LEU A 52 9.76 12.91 14.60
C LEU A 52 9.88 12.13 13.28
N PHE A 53 11.01 12.26 12.58
CA PHE A 53 11.22 11.52 11.33
C PHE A 53 11.34 10.01 11.54
N GLU A 54 11.96 9.56 12.64
CA GLU A 54 11.98 8.14 13.00
C GLU A 54 10.56 7.60 13.25
N GLN A 55 9.71 8.36 13.95
CA GLN A 55 8.31 8.00 14.17
C GLN A 55 7.54 7.90 12.86
N LEU A 56 7.67 8.87 11.96
CA LEU A 56 7.04 8.83 10.64
C LEU A 56 7.50 7.62 9.83
N ALA A 57 8.80 7.31 9.82
CA ALA A 57 9.30 6.12 9.14
C ALA A 57 8.68 4.82 9.67
N LEU A 58 8.48 4.72 11.00
CA LEU A 58 7.84 3.56 11.64
C LEU A 58 6.35 3.46 11.30
N GLU A 59 5.64 4.59 11.18
CA GLU A 59 4.25 4.62 10.73
C GLU A 59 4.11 4.10 9.30
N GLU A 60 4.99 4.53 8.39
CA GLU A 60 4.95 4.06 7.00
C GLU A 60 5.33 2.58 6.86
N ASP A 61 6.23 2.06 7.69
CA ASP A 61 6.47 0.60 7.76
C ASP A 61 5.21 -0.18 8.17
N ALA A 62 4.44 0.36 9.12
CA ALA A 62 3.19 -0.25 9.56
C ALA A 62 2.13 -0.20 8.44
N HIS A 63 2.05 0.91 7.72
CA HIS A 63 1.18 1.04 6.54
C HIS A 63 1.57 0.05 5.43
N TYR A 64 2.86 -0.02 5.09
CA TYR A 64 3.42 -0.97 4.13
C TYR A 64 3.03 -2.40 4.46
N LYS A 65 3.22 -2.82 5.73
CA LYS A 65 2.90 -4.18 6.18
C LYS A 65 1.40 -4.47 6.04
N LYS A 66 0.56 -3.55 6.51
CA LYS A 66 -0.91 -3.68 6.47
C LYS A 66 -1.44 -3.77 5.03
N LEU A 67 -0.93 -2.94 4.11
CA LEU A 67 -1.32 -2.97 2.71
C LEU A 67 -0.83 -4.25 2.03
N SER A 68 0.39 -4.69 2.32
CA SER A 68 0.96 -5.93 1.78
C SER A 68 0.18 -7.17 2.21
N GLU A 69 -0.24 -7.24 3.48
CA GLU A 69 -1.08 -8.32 3.99
C GLU A 69 -2.46 -8.35 3.30
N ARG A 70 -3.10 -7.18 3.14
CA ARG A 70 -4.37 -7.07 2.42
C ARG A 70 -4.26 -7.47 0.96
N LEU A 71 -3.20 -7.06 0.27
CA LEU A 71 -2.96 -7.42 -1.13
C LEU A 71 -2.78 -8.94 -1.28
N LYS A 72 -2.05 -9.57 -0.35
CA LYS A 72 -1.90 -11.04 -0.33
C LYS A 72 -3.25 -11.73 -0.15
N ALA A 73 -4.07 -11.26 0.79
CA ALA A 73 -5.42 -11.81 1.01
C ALA A 73 -6.30 -11.68 -0.24
N LEU A 74 -6.30 -10.53 -0.91
CA LEU A 74 -7.08 -10.31 -2.13
C LEU A 74 -6.65 -11.23 -3.28
N LYS A 75 -5.34 -11.48 -3.44
CA LYS A 75 -4.85 -12.43 -4.44
C LYS A 75 -5.31 -13.86 -4.15
N LEU A 76 -5.26 -14.29 -2.89
CA LEU A 76 -5.70 -15.63 -2.47
C LEU A 76 -7.21 -15.86 -2.58
N MET A 77 -8.01 -14.79 -2.54
CA MET A 77 -9.48 -14.87 -2.71
C MET A 77 -9.91 -14.76 -4.18
N GLY A 78 -8.99 -14.45 -5.09
CA GLY A 78 -9.22 -14.34 -6.53
C GLY A 78 -8.82 -15.58 -7.35
N ASP A 79 -8.13 -16.53 -6.72
CA ASP A 79 -7.81 -17.87 -7.26
C ASP A 79 -8.91 -18.88 -6.91
#